data_AF-A0A428YVY6-F1
#
_entry.id   AF-A0A428YVY6-F1
#
_cell.length_a   1.000
_cell.length_b   1.000
_cell.length_c   1.000
_cell.angle_alpha   90.00
_cell.angle_beta   90.00
_cell.angle_gamma   90.00
#
_symmetry.space_group_name_H-M   'P 1'
#
loop_
_entity.id
_entity.type
_entity.pdbx_description
1 polymer ?
#
loop_
_entity_poly.entity_id
_entity_poly.type
_entity_poly.pdbx_seq_one_letter_code
_entity_poly.pdbx_strand_id
1 'polypeptide(L)'
;MFDAVYGLAELTGRLNAVRQVSVKLLRNDPGHSADQLVTVLQEVSKTFSAFELDLVRYLSLQFQATTRDRDRRELVALEGGAARQRSGEFRARCSKIGVLYHQVLRGWFMSSPISPDELRELDELFLALEDSDGNVIIPAVSELAAWIENKVSETLSLVDDGRFDDADAYVIAARHEILPLRREMGRIVGEFRDLEFQFTA
;
A
#
# COMPACT_ATOMS: atom_id res chain seq x y z
N MET A 1 -7.17 13.10 -0.59
CA MET A 1 -7.19 11.98 0.37
C MET A 1 -8.41 11.10 0.16
N PHE A 2 -9.57 11.68 -0.13
CA PHE A 2 -10.74 10.90 -0.57
C PHE A 2 -10.44 10.02 -1.78
N ASP A 3 -9.68 10.53 -2.76
CA ASP A 3 -9.28 9.78 -3.95
C ASP A 3 -8.38 8.58 -3.61
N ALA A 4 -7.42 8.75 -2.69
CA ALA A 4 -6.62 7.64 -2.18
C ALA A 4 -7.48 6.56 -1.50
N VAL A 5 -8.44 6.96 -0.66
CA VAL A 5 -9.36 6.01 -0.01
C VAL A 5 -10.18 5.23 -1.06
N TYR A 6 -10.69 5.92 -2.07
CA TYR A 6 -11.45 5.31 -3.16
C TYR A 6 -10.60 4.30 -3.95
N GLY A 7 -9.39 4.69 -4.35
CA GLY A 7 -8.49 3.79 -5.10
C GLY A 7 -8.11 2.54 -4.32
N LEU A 8 -7.88 2.66 -3.01
CA LEU A 8 -7.63 1.51 -2.13
C LEU A 8 -8.88 0.63 -1.95
N ALA A 9 -10.05 1.23 -1.76
CA ALA A 9 -11.29 0.49 -1.64
C ALA A 9 -11.59 -0.32 -2.92
N GLU A 10 -11.36 0.28 -4.08
CA GLU A 10 -11.50 -0.34 -5.40
C GLU A 10 -10.52 -1.53 -5.56
N LEU A 11 -9.23 -1.34 -5.26
CA LEU A 11 -8.25 -2.42 -5.29
C LEU A 11 -8.71 -3.62 -4.47
N THR A 12 -9.25 -3.38 -3.28
CA THR A 12 -9.69 -4.47 -2.43
C THR A 12 -10.92 -5.18 -2.98
N GLY A 13 -11.83 -4.46 -3.63
CA GLY A 13 -12.94 -5.07 -4.37
C GLY A 13 -12.42 -6.00 -5.47
N ARG A 14 -11.36 -5.59 -6.17
CA ARG A 14 -10.71 -6.36 -7.24
C ARG A 14 -9.95 -7.60 -6.74
N LEU A 15 -9.41 -7.58 -5.51
CA LEU A 15 -8.74 -8.74 -4.91
C LEU A 15 -9.67 -9.96 -4.73
N ASN A 16 -10.99 -9.72 -4.64
CA ASN A 16 -11.97 -10.80 -4.58
C ASN A 16 -11.96 -11.68 -5.86
N ALA A 17 -11.58 -11.13 -7.01
CA ALA A 17 -11.46 -11.90 -8.25
C ALA A 17 -10.46 -13.05 -8.12
N VAL A 18 -9.28 -12.76 -7.55
CA VAL A 18 -8.23 -13.78 -7.30
C VAL A 18 -8.73 -14.84 -6.32
N ARG A 19 -9.44 -14.43 -5.28
CA ARG A 19 -10.00 -15.34 -4.27
C ARG A 19 -11.04 -16.29 -4.88
N GLN A 20 -11.89 -15.81 -5.78
CA GLN A 20 -12.90 -16.64 -6.43
C GLN A 20 -12.30 -17.72 -7.33
N VAL A 21 -11.19 -17.40 -8.00
CA VAL A 21 -10.52 -18.34 -8.91
C VAL A 21 -9.42 -19.17 -8.25
N SER A 22 -9.03 -18.89 -7.01
CA SER A 22 -7.83 -19.50 -6.38
C SER A 22 -7.87 -21.03 -6.39
N VAL A 23 -9.03 -21.63 -6.09
CA VAL A 23 -9.22 -23.10 -6.14
C VAL A 23 -9.03 -23.66 -7.55
N LYS A 24 -9.47 -22.93 -8.58
CA LYS A 24 -9.32 -23.35 -9.99
C LYS A 24 -7.87 -23.24 -10.43
N LEU A 25 -7.20 -22.16 -10.05
CA LEU A 25 -5.79 -21.90 -10.33
C LEU A 25 -4.88 -22.94 -9.66
N LEU A 26 -5.09 -23.22 -8.37
CA LEU A 26 -4.29 -24.19 -7.60
C LEU A 26 -4.41 -25.62 -8.13
N ARG A 27 -5.52 -25.97 -8.76
CA ARG A 27 -5.70 -27.28 -9.40
C ARG A 27 -4.94 -27.42 -10.72
N ASN A 28 -4.58 -26.30 -11.37
CA ASN A 28 -4.08 -26.26 -12.74
C ASN A 28 -2.64 -25.75 -12.82
N ASP A 29 -1.72 -26.47 -12.20
CA ASP A 29 -0.28 -26.17 -12.09
C ASP A 29 0.06 -25.10 -11.02
N PRO A 30 0.20 -25.50 -9.74
CA PRO A 30 0.61 -24.62 -8.65
C PRO A 30 2.13 -24.36 -8.62
N GLY A 31 2.87 -24.67 -9.68
CA GLY A 31 4.32 -24.49 -9.73
C GLY A 31 4.74 -23.02 -9.89
N HIS A 32 5.61 -22.76 -10.86
CA HIS A 32 6.29 -21.48 -11.03
C HIS A 32 5.34 -20.26 -11.11
N SER A 33 4.16 -20.39 -11.74
CA SER A 33 3.21 -19.28 -11.88
C SER A 33 2.57 -18.87 -10.54
N ALA A 34 2.30 -19.82 -9.65
CA ALA A 34 1.79 -19.52 -8.31
C ALA A 34 2.86 -18.78 -7.49
N ASP A 35 4.14 -19.18 -7.58
CA ASP A 35 5.25 -18.47 -6.94
C ASP A 35 5.38 -17.03 -7.46
N GLN A 36 5.18 -16.80 -8.76
CA GLN A 36 5.17 -15.44 -9.32
C GLN A 36 3.97 -14.63 -8.82
N LEU A 37 2.79 -15.23 -8.69
CA LEU A 37 1.64 -14.57 -8.10
C LEU A 37 1.91 -14.17 -6.65
N VAL A 38 2.43 -15.09 -5.83
CA VAL A 38 2.83 -14.81 -4.44
C VAL A 38 3.85 -13.67 -4.38
N THR A 39 4.81 -13.64 -5.30
CA THR A 39 5.79 -12.55 -5.40
C THR A 39 5.09 -11.20 -5.64
N VAL A 40 4.11 -11.14 -6.54
CA VAL A 40 3.33 -9.92 -6.78
C VAL A 40 2.58 -9.49 -5.51
N LEU A 41 1.85 -10.41 -4.86
CA LEU A 41 1.09 -10.12 -3.65
C LEU A 41 2.01 -9.56 -2.54
N GLN A 42 3.19 -10.17 -2.36
CA GLN A 42 4.19 -9.76 -1.37
C GLN A 42 4.76 -8.36 -1.65
N GLU A 43 5.04 -8.02 -2.91
CA GLU A 43 5.60 -6.71 -3.24
C GLU A 43 4.60 -5.57 -2.96
N VAL A 44 3.31 -5.81 -3.21
CA VAL A 44 2.26 -4.84 -2.89
C VAL A 44 2.06 -4.75 -1.37
N SER A 45 1.98 -5.89 -0.67
CA SER A 45 1.75 -5.93 0.78
C SER A 45 2.91 -5.31 1.59
N LYS A 46 4.16 -5.52 1.17
CA LYS A 46 5.36 -4.88 1.76
C LYS A 46 5.30 -3.36 1.66
N THR A 47 4.82 -2.83 0.54
CA THR A 47 4.75 -1.38 0.32
C THR A 47 3.76 -0.73 1.29
N PHE A 48 2.53 -1.23 1.35
CA PHE A 48 1.53 -0.72 2.29
C PHE A 48 1.96 -0.89 3.75
N SER A 49 2.61 -2.00 4.08
CA SER A 49 3.16 -2.24 5.43
C SER A 49 4.24 -1.20 5.80
N ALA A 50 5.08 -0.79 4.83
CA ALA A 50 6.10 0.23 5.07
C ALA A 50 5.49 1.62 5.31
N PHE A 51 4.46 2.01 4.56
CA PHE A 51 3.73 3.25 4.81
C PHE A 51 2.99 3.22 6.15
N GLU A 52 2.37 2.10 6.51
CA GLU A 52 1.72 1.96 7.82
C GLU A 52 2.73 2.10 8.96
N LEU A 53 3.96 1.59 8.81
CA LEU A 53 5.02 1.80 9.78
C LEU A 53 5.38 3.29 9.94
N ASP A 54 5.53 4.03 8.84
CA ASP A 54 5.79 5.48 8.91
C ASP A 54 4.65 6.25 9.57
N LEU A 55 3.40 5.90 9.23
CA LEU A 55 2.22 6.47 9.84
C LEU A 55 2.18 6.19 11.33
N VAL A 56 2.44 4.96 11.77
CA VAL A 56 2.50 4.63 13.20
C VAL A 56 3.60 5.43 13.91
N ARG A 57 4.79 5.54 13.31
CA ARG A 57 5.91 6.33 13.86
C ARG A 57 5.52 7.79 14.06
N TYR A 58 5.00 8.43 13.01
CA TYR A 58 4.54 9.83 13.06
C TYR A 58 3.37 10.03 14.04
N LEU A 59 2.34 9.18 13.96
CA LEU A 59 1.13 9.34 14.75
C LEU A 59 1.35 8.97 16.22
N SER A 60 2.47 8.33 16.60
CA SER A 60 2.78 7.99 17.99
C SER A 60 3.59 9.06 18.72
N LEU A 61 3.98 10.14 18.04
CA LEU A 61 4.73 11.25 18.63
C LEU A 61 3.93 11.96 19.74
N GLN A 62 4.63 12.37 20.79
CA GLN A 62 4.12 13.11 21.94
C GLN A 62 5.20 14.06 22.47
N PHE A 63 4.97 15.37 22.46
CA PHE A 63 6.00 16.37 22.78
C PHE A 63 6.01 16.79 24.27
N GLN A 64 5.93 15.80 25.16
CA GLN A 64 6.10 15.97 26.60
C GLN A 64 7.56 16.21 26.96
N ALA A 65 7.82 16.89 28.08
CA ALA A 65 9.18 17.28 28.50
C ALA A 65 10.20 16.13 28.52
N THR A 66 9.78 14.90 28.79
CA THR A 66 10.66 13.71 28.84
C THR A 66 10.89 13.04 27.48
N THR A 67 10.09 13.36 26.46
CA THR A 67 10.11 12.70 25.14
C THR A 67 10.50 13.61 23.98
N ARG A 68 10.51 14.95 24.17
CA ARG A 68 10.74 15.94 23.10
C ARG A 68 11.96 15.63 22.22
N ASP A 69 13.12 15.40 22.81
CA ASP A 69 14.37 15.18 22.06
C ASP A 69 14.37 13.87 21.27
N ARG A 70 13.66 12.84 21.78
CA ARG A 70 13.49 11.58 21.06
C ARG A 70 12.53 11.79 19.89
N ASP A 71 11.39 12.40 20.13
CA ASP A 71 10.31 12.54 19.16
C ASP A 71 10.67 13.55 18.05
N ARG A 72 11.46 14.58 18.39
CA ARG A 72 12.07 15.48 17.40
C ARG A 72 13.05 14.74 16.48
N ARG A 73 13.91 13.86 17.01
CA ARG A 73 14.81 13.05 16.17
C ARG A 73 14.04 12.13 15.24
N GLU A 74 12.91 11.61 15.70
CA GLU A 74 12.03 10.78 14.90
C GLU A 74 11.39 11.57 13.74
N LEU A 75 10.95 12.82 13.99
CA LEU A 75 10.49 13.71 12.92
C LEU A 75 11.58 13.97 11.87
N VAL A 76 12.80 14.29 12.31
CA VAL A 76 13.94 14.52 11.38
C VAL A 76 14.21 13.26 10.54
N ALA A 77 14.11 12.07 11.13
CA ALA A 77 14.28 10.82 10.40
C ALA A 77 13.16 10.58 9.37
N LEU A 78 11.94 11.01 9.66
CA LEU A 78 10.79 10.91 8.75
C LEU A 78 10.81 11.97 7.64
N GLU A 79 11.33 13.16 7.92
CA GLU A 79 11.41 14.29 6.97
C GLU A 79 12.36 14.00 5.80
N GLY A 80 13.34 13.10 5.97
CA GLY A 80 14.40 12.79 5.01
C GLY A 80 13.97 12.21 3.64
N GLY A 81 12.71 12.35 3.24
CA GLY A 81 12.20 11.96 1.92
C GLY A 81 11.95 10.46 1.76
N ALA A 82 12.01 9.69 2.86
CA ALA A 82 11.88 8.24 2.82
C ALA A 82 10.50 7.79 2.28
N ALA A 83 9.44 8.55 2.57
CA ALA A 83 8.10 8.29 2.05
C ALA A 83 8.02 8.46 0.51
N ARG A 84 8.61 9.53 -0.02
CA ARG A 84 8.67 9.77 -1.48
C ARG A 84 9.59 8.78 -2.19
N GLN A 85 10.72 8.41 -1.59
CA GLN A 85 11.55 7.33 -2.12
C GLN A 85 10.76 6.03 -2.23
N ARG A 86 10.02 5.64 -1.17
CA ARG A 86 9.16 4.45 -1.18
C ARG A 86 8.06 4.52 -2.24
N SER A 87 7.46 5.69 -2.46
CA SER A 87 6.50 5.89 -3.55
C SER A 87 7.14 5.65 -4.93
N GLY A 88 8.35 6.17 -5.15
CA GLY A 88 9.11 5.93 -6.39
C GLY A 88 9.47 4.45 -6.59
N GLU A 89 9.91 3.77 -5.52
CA GLU A 89 10.17 2.32 -5.54
C GLU A 89 8.91 1.52 -5.83
N PHE A 90 7.76 1.91 -5.26
CA PHE A 90 6.48 1.26 -5.52
C PHE A 90 6.06 1.39 -6.97
N ARG A 91 6.20 2.58 -7.57
CA ARG A 91 5.97 2.76 -9.01
C ARG A 91 6.81 1.80 -9.86
N ALA A 92 8.10 1.69 -9.56
CA ALA A 92 8.97 0.75 -10.26
C ALA A 92 8.55 -0.72 -10.06
N ARG A 93 8.01 -1.08 -8.88
CA ARG A 93 7.42 -2.41 -8.63
C ARG A 93 6.14 -2.62 -9.45
N CYS A 94 5.26 -1.64 -9.55
CA CYS A 94 4.07 -1.69 -10.40
C CYS A 94 4.41 -2.00 -11.87
N SER A 95 5.44 -1.37 -12.42
CA SER A 95 5.92 -1.71 -13.78
C SER A 95 6.39 -3.16 -13.88
N LYS A 96 7.08 -3.69 -12.87
CA LYS A 96 7.51 -5.10 -12.83
C LYS A 96 6.33 -6.06 -12.71
N ILE A 97 5.31 -5.69 -11.93
CA ILE A 97 4.07 -6.47 -11.79
C ILE A 97 3.37 -6.59 -13.16
N GLY A 98 3.28 -5.49 -13.91
CA GLY A 98 2.76 -5.52 -15.29
C GLY A 98 3.51 -6.52 -16.17
N VAL A 99 4.85 -6.47 -16.16
CA VAL A 99 5.69 -7.42 -16.92
C VAL A 99 5.42 -8.88 -16.51
N LEU A 100 5.42 -9.18 -15.21
CA LEU A 100 5.14 -10.53 -14.70
C LEU A 100 3.75 -11.03 -15.11
N TYR A 101 2.77 -10.14 -15.05
CA TYR A 101 1.41 -10.46 -15.44
C TYR A 101 1.33 -10.81 -16.93
N HIS A 102 1.84 -9.96 -17.82
CA HIS A 102 1.75 -10.18 -19.27
C HIS A 102 2.60 -11.37 -19.74
N GLN A 103 3.75 -11.64 -19.11
CA GLN A 103 4.67 -12.70 -19.55
C GLN A 103 4.35 -14.08 -18.97
N VAL A 104 3.83 -14.14 -17.73
CA VAL A 104 3.67 -15.40 -17.00
C VAL A 104 2.24 -15.61 -16.58
N LEU A 105 1.69 -14.71 -15.75
CA LEU A 105 0.43 -14.98 -15.04
C LEU A 105 -0.77 -15.04 -16.00
N ARG A 106 -0.83 -14.15 -17.00
CA ARG A 106 -1.95 -14.11 -17.94
C ARG A 106 -2.08 -15.39 -18.75
N GLY A 107 -0.96 -15.96 -19.20
CA GLY A 107 -0.96 -17.24 -19.92
C GLY A 107 -1.46 -18.40 -19.05
N TRP A 108 -1.06 -18.42 -17.77
CA TRP A 108 -1.53 -19.39 -16.79
C TRP A 108 -3.01 -19.23 -16.45
N PHE A 109 -3.51 -18.00 -16.33
CA PHE A 109 -4.93 -17.75 -16.15
C PHE A 109 -5.74 -18.26 -17.35
N MET A 110 -5.28 -17.99 -18.58
CA MET A 110 -5.93 -18.47 -19.80
C MET A 110 -5.92 -19.99 -19.97
N SER A 111 -4.91 -20.69 -19.44
CA SER A 111 -4.85 -22.15 -19.48
C SER A 111 -5.66 -22.82 -18.36
N SER A 112 -6.17 -22.05 -17.40
CA SER A 112 -6.92 -22.51 -16.25
C SER A 112 -8.43 -22.59 -16.53
N PRO A 113 -9.18 -23.42 -15.79
CA PRO A 113 -10.62 -23.59 -15.99
C PRO A 113 -11.42 -22.43 -15.36
N ILE A 114 -11.05 -21.19 -15.72
CA ILE A 114 -11.72 -19.95 -15.34
C ILE A 114 -12.58 -19.43 -16.51
N SER A 115 -13.66 -18.71 -16.20
CA SER A 115 -14.54 -18.13 -17.21
C SER A 115 -13.93 -16.87 -17.85
N PRO A 116 -14.42 -16.43 -19.02
CA PRO A 116 -14.01 -15.17 -19.61
C PRO A 116 -14.24 -13.95 -18.71
N ASP A 117 -15.31 -13.97 -17.91
CA ASP A 117 -15.61 -12.89 -16.95
C ASP A 117 -14.61 -12.89 -15.79
N GLU A 118 -14.27 -14.06 -15.26
CA GLU A 118 -13.24 -14.22 -14.22
C GLU A 118 -11.87 -13.75 -14.74
N LEU A 119 -11.51 -14.12 -15.97
CA LEU A 119 -10.27 -13.64 -16.59
C LEU A 119 -10.28 -12.12 -16.75
N ARG A 120 -11.39 -11.51 -17.19
CA ARG A 120 -11.51 -10.05 -17.31
C ARG A 120 -11.31 -9.36 -15.96
N GLU A 121 -11.90 -9.89 -14.88
CA GLU A 121 -11.72 -9.32 -13.54
C GLU A 121 -10.26 -9.40 -13.06
N LEU A 122 -9.55 -10.50 -13.36
CA LEU A 122 -8.12 -10.60 -13.12
C LEU A 122 -7.34 -9.57 -13.95
N ASP A 123 -7.62 -9.48 -15.25
CA ASP A 123 -6.98 -8.53 -16.16
C ASP A 123 -7.12 -7.09 -15.61
N GLU A 124 -8.31 -6.70 -15.15
CA GLU A 124 -8.52 -5.37 -14.57
C GLU A 124 -7.81 -5.16 -13.22
N LEU A 125 -7.68 -6.19 -12.38
CA LEU A 125 -6.88 -6.11 -11.15
C LEU A 125 -5.41 -5.81 -11.48
N PHE A 126 -4.82 -6.55 -12.41
CA PHE A 126 -3.41 -6.37 -12.77
C PHE A 126 -3.18 -5.07 -13.53
N LEU A 127 -4.13 -4.60 -14.34
CA LEU A 127 -4.09 -3.25 -14.93
C LEU A 127 -4.11 -2.15 -13.86
N ALA A 128 -4.89 -2.32 -12.78
CA ALA A 128 -4.88 -1.40 -11.66
C ALA A 128 -3.56 -1.41 -10.88
N LEU A 129 -2.83 -2.53 -10.87
CA LEU A 129 -1.53 -2.69 -10.24
C LEU A 129 -0.35 -2.28 -11.14
N GLU A 130 -0.53 -2.24 -12.46
CA GLU A 130 0.47 -1.83 -13.45
C GLU A 130 0.58 -0.30 -13.54
N ASP A 131 1.78 0.22 -13.80
CA ASP A 131 2.01 1.66 -14.07
C ASP A 131 1.41 2.08 -15.42
N SER A 132 0.08 2.24 -15.45
CA SER A 132 -0.71 2.61 -16.63
C SER A 132 -1.58 3.85 -16.37
N ASP A 133 -2.02 4.52 -17.44
CA ASP A 133 -2.80 5.77 -17.38
C ASP A 133 -4.17 5.64 -16.65
N GLY A 134 -4.62 4.41 -16.35
CA GLY A 134 -5.83 4.13 -15.56
C GLY A 134 -5.58 3.76 -14.10
N ASN A 135 -4.33 3.83 -13.61
CA ASN A 135 -3.96 3.34 -12.29
C ASN A 135 -4.41 4.29 -11.16
N VAL A 136 -5.23 3.79 -10.23
CA VAL A 136 -5.70 4.53 -9.05
C VAL A 136 -4.79 4.40 -7.81
N ILE A 137 -3.92 3.40 -7.78
CA ILE A 137 -3.06 3.05 -6.64
C ILE A 137 -1.78 3.89 -6.62
N ILE A 138 -1.12 4.09 -7.76
CA ILE A 138 0.10 4.93 -7.82
C ILE A 138 -0.20 6.37 -7.38
N PRO A 139 -1.28 7.02 -7.86
CA PRO A 139 -1.71 8.32 -7.33
C PRO A 139 -2.01 8.27 -5.83
N ALA A 140 -2.70 7.24 -5.34
CA ALA A 140 -3.01 7.10 -3.91
C ALA A 140 -1.75 7.00 -3.04
N VAL A 141 -0.76 6.21 -3.46
CA VAL A 141 0.53 6.06 -2.76
C VAL A 141 1.35 7.35 -2.82
N SER A 142 1.34 8.05 -3.95
CA SER A 142 1.99 9.35 -4.11
C SER A 142 1.35 10.42 -3.22
N GLU A 143 0.02 10.44 -3.15
CA GLU A 143 -0.73 11.33 -2.27
C GLU A 143 -0.42 11.03 -0.80
N LEU A 144 -0.37 9.75 -0.39
CA LEU A 144 0.00 9.37 0.97
C LEU A 144 1.42 9.80 1.33
N ALA A 145 2.38 9.61 0.41
CA ALA A 145 3.76 10.05 0.63
C ALA A 145 3.84 11.57 0.83
N ALA A 146 3.20 12.34 -0.05
CA ALA A 146 3.14 13.80 0.05
C ALA A 146 2.43 14.25 1.35
N TRP A 147 1.38 13.55 1.75
CA TRP A 147 0.68 13.83 3.00
C TRP A 147 1.59 13.62 4.22
N ILE A 148 2.32 12.50 4.31
CA ILE A 148 3.24 12.23 5.41
C ILE A 148 4.32 13.32 5.46
N GLU A 149 4.93 13.66 4.32
CA GLU A 149 5.98 14.69 4.24
C GLU A 149 5.46 16.04 4.74
N ASN A 150 4.29 16.47 4.28
CA ASN A 150 3.68 17.72 4.73
C ASN A 150 3.42 17.70 6.24
N LYS A 151 2.83 16.61 6.75
CA LYS A 151 2.51 16.50 8.18
C LYS A 151 3.75 16.50 9.07
N VAL A 152 4.79 15.79 8.65
CA VAL A 152 6.07 15.74 9.37
C VAL A 152 6.73 17.11 9.38
N SER A 153 6.80 17.79 8.23
CA SER A 153 7.44 19.10 8.11
C SER A 153 6.73 20.18 8.94
N GLU A 154 5.40 20.24 8.88
CA GLU A 154 4.60 21.16 9.68
C GLU A 154 4.77 20.91 11.19
N THR A 155 4.75 19.63 11.60
CA THR A 155 4.97 19.28 13.02
C THR A 155 6.38 19.64 13.47
N LEU A 156 7.40 19.40 12.63
CA LEU A 156 8.78 19.76 12.94
C LEU A 156 8.96 21.27 13.08
N SER A 157 8.32 22.06 12.22
CA SER A 157 8.32 23.53 12.35
C SER A 157 7.75 23.98 13.70
N LEU A 158 6.63 23.41 14.14
CA LEU A 158 6.04 23.72 15.45
C LEU A 158 6.97 23.34 16.61
N VAL A 159 7.64 22.19 16.51
CA VAL A 159 8.60 21.70 17.50
C VAL A 159 9.83 22.61 17.57
N ASP A 160 10.35 23.04 16.43
CA ASP A 160 11.54 23.92 16.35
C ASP A 160 11.24 25.34 16.84
N ASP A 161 9.99 25.80 16.70
CA ASP A 161 9.50 27.06 17.28
C ASP A 161 9.17 26.95 18.79
N GLY A 162 9.33 25.77 19.39
CA GLY A 162 9.00 25.52 20.80
C GLY A 162 7.50 25.42 21.10
N ARG A 163 6.65 25.32 20.07
CA ARG A 163 5.18 25.23 20.16
C ARG A 163 4.71 23.78 20.32
N PHE A 164 5.14 23.14 21.41
CA PHE A 164 4.91 21.70 21.63
C PHE A 164 3.43 21.33 21.77
N ASP A 165 2.62 22.15 22.43
CA ASP A 165 1.18 21.89 22.60
C ASP A 165 0.45 21.93 21.24
N ASP A 166 0.84 22.86 20.36
CA ASP A 166 0.31 22.95 19.00
C ASP A 166 0.75 21.75 18.15
N ALA A 167 2.00 21.29 18.29
CA ALA A 167 2.50 20.10 17.62
C ALA A 167 1.71 18.84 18.03
N ASP A 168 1.44 18.66 19.33
CA ASP A 168 0.63 17.55 19.84
C ASP A 168 -0.81 17.62 19.30
N ALA A 169 -1.42 18.81 19.31
CA ALA A 169 -2.76 19.01 18.73
C ALA A 169 -2.79 18.68 17.22
N TYR A 170 -1.73 19.05 16.50
CA TYR A 170 -1.60 18.78 15.06
C TYR A 170 -1.47 17.28 14.76
N VAL A 171 -0.65 16.55 15.54
CA VAL A 171 -0.54 15.07 15.42
C VAL A 171 -1.88 14.40 15.73
N ILE A 172 -2.61 14.85 16.76
CA ILE A 172 -3.94 14.32 17.10
C ILE A 172 -4.93 14.56 15.96
N ALA A 173 -4.97 15.76 15.39
CA ALA A 173 -5.83 16.05 14.24
C ALA A 173 -5.48 15.15 13.04
N ALA A 174 -4.19 14.95 12.77
CA ALA A 174 -3.72 14.07 11.70
C ALA A 174 -4.16 12.60 11.91
N ARG A 175 -4.26 12.12 13.15
CA ARG A 175 -4.80 10.76 13.44
C ARG A 175 -6.24 10.61 12.95
N HIS A 176 -7.08 11.63 13.18
CA HIS A 176 -8.49 11.59 12.75
C HIS A 176 -8.61 11.68 11.24
N GLU A 177 -7.82 12.53 10.62
CA GLU A 177 -7.81 12.76 9.17
C GLU A 177 -7.46 11.48 8.39
N ILE A 178 -6.40 10.78 8.78
CA ILE A 178 -5.85 9.63 8.04
C ILE A 178 -6.52 8.29 8.37
N LEU A 179 -7.36 8.24 9.41
CA LEU A 179 -7.98 7.01 9.92
C LEU A 179 -8.72 6.19 8.84
N PRO A 180 -9.55 6.79 7.95
CA PRO A 180 -10.23 6.03 6.91
C PRO A 180 -9.24 5.32 5.97
N LEU A 181 -8.19 6.03 5.55
CA LEU A 181 -7.17 5.48 4.66
C LEU A 181 -6.40 4.34 5.33
N ARG A 182 -6.01 4.51 6.61
CA ARG A 182 -5.33 3.45 7.37
C ARG A 182 -6.16 2.18 7.51
N ARG A 183 -7.47 2.31 7.69
CA ARG A 183 -8.38 1.15 7.73
C ARG A 183 -8.39 0.40 6.40
N GLU A 184 -8.46 1.12 5.28
CA GLU A 184 -8.40 0.50 3.96
C GLU A 184 -7.03 -0.14 3.68
N MET A 185 -5.93 0.53 4.04
CA MET A 185 -4.58 -0.07 3.95
C MET A 185 -4.47 -1.36 4.76
N GLY A 186 -4.96 -1.36 6.00
CA GLY A 186 -4.96 -2.54 6.86
C GLY A 186 -5.79 -3.69 6.26
N ARG A 187 -6.94 -3.38 5.69
CA ARG A 187 -7.79 -4.36 4.98
C ARG A 187 -7.06 -4.95 3.78
N ILE A 188 -6.46 -4.11 2.94
CA ILE A 188 -5.68 -4.53 1.77
C ILE A 188 -4.54 -5.47 2.17
N VAL A 189 -3.74 -5.08 3.16
CA VAL A 189 -2.62 -5.92 3.64
C VAL A 189 -3.12 -7.26 4.15
N GLY A 190 -4.25 -7.29 4.86
CA GLY A 190 -4.90 -8.53 5.28
C GLY A 190 -5.30 -9.42 4.11
N GLU A 191 -6.00 -8.85 3.12
CA GLU A 191 -6.45 -9.58 1.92
C GLU A 191 -5.28 -10.12 1.09
N PHE A 192 -4.20 -9.34 0.91
CA PHE A 192 -2.99 -9.82 0.23
C PHE A 192 -2.36 -11.00 0.99
N ARG A 193 -2.23 -10.92 2.32
CA ARG A 193 -1.65 -12.00 3.13
C ARG A 193 -2.51 -13.26 3.15
N ASP A 194 -3.82 -13.12 3.18
CA ASP A 194 -4.75 -14.25 3.08
C ASP A 194 -4.60 -14.97 1.74
N LEU A 195 -4.46 -14.22 0.65
CA LEU A 195 -4.21 -14.79 -0.68
C LEU A 195 -2.82 -15.43 -0.76
N GLU A 196 -1.77 -14.76 -0.25
CA GLU A 196 -0.42 -15.34 -0.16
C GLU A 196 -0.45 -16.69 0.56
N PHE A 197 -1.14 -16.78 1.69
CA PHE A 197 -1.29 -18.03 2.44
C PHE A 197 -1.99 -19.12 1.62
N GLN A 198 -3.06 -18.79 0.89
CA GLN A 198 -3.78 -19.74 0.03
C GLN A 198 -2.90 -20.35 -1.06
N PHE A 199 -1.94 -19.59 -1.60
CA PHE A 199 -1.06 -20.06 -2.67
C PHE A 199 0.23 -20.72 -2.18
N THR A 200 0.49 -20.71 -0.87
CA THR A 200 1.70 -21.29 -0.26
C THR A 200 1.44 -22.46 0.68
N ALA A 201 0.17 -22.70 1.06
CA ALA A 201 -0.29 -23.78 1.93
C ALA A 201 -0.60 -25.06 1.14
#